data_AF-Q8J2Z8-F1
#
_entry.id   AF-Q8J2Z8-F1
#
_cell.length_a   1.000
_cell.length_b   1.000
_cell.length_c   1.000
_cell.angle_alpha   90.00
_cell.angle_beta   90.00
_cell.angle_gamma   90.00
#
_symmetry.space_group_name_H-M   'P 1'
#
loop_
_entity.id
_entity.type
_entity.pdbx_description
1 polymer ?
#
loop_
_entity_poly.entity_id
_entity_poly.type
_entity_poly.pdbx_seq_one_letter_code
_entity_poly.pdbx_strand_id
1 'polypeptide(L)'
;MDEVEDDLPTPDRTYYGDTVKIPGTGSAPNRCRGLSPVGFCEGGHVALGRSSCDTRYCPDHYLGWVRDGAASAVARLAAYRENAEGWGKRLLHLVASPEADRVSADRFWSMRSDAQDAVQAAGARGGYCIAHPYRTSDAADELFRTAVQEGNLSAETGRWTFLRRFAGGDWEKWQSMTEAGPHYHFLAPCEDFDPDAVPDGWVVKNVRSFSRFEKRDMESFEDMARAAWYLRTHGAAEEFRQTATWFGDVHPASFDPEEELGAVEWDCIQERAAEAVGVPMEEMRDGEGAKEERTCEVDDCEEILHDLDDLRMFTSDASWMRSIPPKRRHRLRAVEIWMFEESQKPPPSVRSSEAKVQDWLLETGRMYSDHSKQTGLKAFDQL
;
A
#
# COMPACT_ATOMS: atom_id res chain seq x y z
N MET A 1 23.12 -33.80 36.44
CA MET A 1 22.14 -33.02 37.21
C MET A 1 22.89 -31.81 37.72
N ASP A 2 22.76 -30.59 37.21
CA ASP A 2 21.88 -30.02 36.19
C ASP A 2 22.61 -28.76 35.69
N GLU A 3 22.89 -28.66 34.38
CA GLU A 3 23.40 -27.44 33.73
C GLU A 3 22.50 -27.13 32.51
N VAL A 4 21.19 -27.17 32.73
CA VAL A 4 20.18 -26.80 31.71
C VAL A 4 19.10 -25.96 32.39
N GLU A 5 19.47 -24.79 32.90
CA GLU A 5 18.51 -23.82 33.45
C GLU A 5 18.87 -22.36 33.13
N ASP A 6 19.69 -22.10 32.09
CA ASP A 6 20.15 -20.74 31.76
C ASP A 6 19.74 -20.28 30.35
N ASP A 7 18.64 -20.81 29.82
CA ASP A 7 18.08 -20.41 28.52
C ASP A 7 16.56 -20.15 28.57
N LEU A 8 16.04 -19.76 29.73
CA LEU A 8 14.70 -19.21 29.82
C LEU A 8 14.76 -17.71 29.47
N PRO A 9 14.07 -17.26 28.40
CA PRO A 9 14.08 -15.85 28.03
C PRO A 9 13.56 -15.00 29.20
N THR A 10 14.34 -13.98 29.57
CA THR A 10 13.96 -12.99 30.57
C THR A 10 12.66 -12.28 30.17
N PRO A 11 11.85 -11.80 31.14
CA PRO A 11 10.56 -11.16 30.90
C PRO A 11 10.57 -9.99 29.89
N ASP A 12 11.71 -9.34 29.69
CA ASP A 12 11.87 -8.27 28.69
C ASP A 12 11.89 -8.78 27.23
N ARG A 13 12.26 -10.05 26.98
CA ARG A 13 12.15 -10.69 25.64
C ARG A 13 10.73 -11.13 25.30
N THR A 14 9.78 -11.00 26.22
CA THR A 14 8.39 -11.50 26.10
C THR A 14 7.45 -10.51 25.42
N TYR A 15 7.98 -9.46 24.77
CA TYR A 15 7.19 -8.39 24.17
C TYR A 15 7.53 -8.24 22.68
N TYR A 16 6.53 -8.29 21.80
CA TYR A 16 6.76 -8.12 20.36
C TYR A 16 7.10 -6.67 19.94
N GLY A 17 7.21 -5.73 20.88
CA GLY A 17 7.52 -4.30 20.67
C GLY A 17 8.69 -4.03 19.72
N ASP A 18 9.74 -4.85 19.83
CA ASP A 18 10.96 -4.66 19.04
C ASP A 18 10.88 -5.29 17.66
N THR A 19 9.97 -6.25 17.46
CA THR A 19 9.90 -7.11 16.27
C THR A 19 8.69 -6.77 15.38
N VAL A 20 7.50 -6.64 15.96
CA VAL A 20 6.26 -6.34 15.27
C VAL A 20 6.00 -4.84 15.39
N LYS A 21 6.07 -4.10 14.28
CA LYS A 21 5.86 -2.65 14.26
C LYS A 21 4.58 -2.28 13.54
N ILE A 22 4.33 -0.98 13.46
CA ILE A 22 3.29 -0.37 12.62
C ILE A 22 3.86 -0.09 11.21
N PRO A 23 3.06 -0.19 10.13
CA PRO A 23 3.46 0.21 8.80
C PRO A 23 4.10 1.62 8.75
N GLY A 24 5.09 1.76 7.88
CA GLY A 24 5.80 3.01 7.66
C GLY A 24 6.75 3.44 8.78
N THR A 25 7.10 2.57 9.74
CA THR A 25 8.09 2.89 10.80
C THR A 25 9.40 2.12 10.67
N GLY A 26 9.61 1.42 9.55
CA GLY A 26 10.84 0.69 9.27
C GLY A 26 11.80 1.46 8.36
N SER A 27 12.76 0.74 7.79
CA SER A 27 13.70 1.31 6.83
C SER A 27 13.18 1.15 5.40
N ALA A 28 13.39 2.17 4.56
CA ALA A 28 13.14 2.06 3.14
C ALA A 28 14.11 1.03 2.52
N PRO A 29 13.64 0.05 1.73
CA PRO A 29 14.52 -0.93 1.10
C PRO A 29 15.40 -0.26 0.03
N ASN A 30 16.52 -0.90 -0.36
CA ASN A 30 17.45 -0.36 -1.37
C ASN A 30 16.80 -0.06 -2.74
N ARG A 31 15.70 -0.76 -3.07
CA ARG A 31 14.90 -0.50 -4.28
C ARG A 31 14.03 0.76 -4.16
N CYS A 32 13.72 1.16 -2.93
CA CYS A 32 13.06 2.40 -2.62
C CYS A 32 14.07 3.54 -2.77
N ARG A 33 13.64 4.69 -3.30
CA ARG A 33 14.40 5.95 -3.33
C ARG A 33 15.42 6.15 -4.46
N GLY A 34 15.62 5.20 -5.36
CA GLY A 34 16.42 5.50 -6.55
C GLY A 34 15.61 6.33 -7.54
N LEU A 35 15.99 7.58 -7.79
CA LEU A 35 15.44 8.37 -8.90
C LEU A 35 15.45 7.53 -10.17
N SER A 36 14.35 7.62 -10.91
CA SER A 36 14.12 7.02 -12.22
C SER A 36 13.37 8.00 -13.10
N PRO A 37 13.47 7.89 -14.43
CA PRO A 37 12.62 8.63 -15.33
C PRO A 37 11.16 8.29 -15.02
N VAL A 38 10.28 9.29 -15.02
CA VAL A 38 8.83 9.12 -14.86
C VAL A 38 8.02 9.79 -15.97
N GLY A 39 8.67 10.60 -16.81
CA GLY A 39 8.05 11.25 -17.95
C GLY A 39 9.05 12.13 -18.69
N PHE A 40 8.58 12.78 -19.75
CA PHE A 40 9.34 13.76 -20.52
C PHE A 40 8.43 14.85 -21.07
N CYS A 41 8.95 16.06 -21.28
CA CYS A 41 8.17 17.12 -21.92
C CYS A 41 8.56 17.31 -23.39
N GLU A 42 7.76 18.07 -24.15
CA GLU A 42 8.03 18.37 -25.56
C GLU A 42 9.34 19.16 -25.76
N GLY A 43 9.77 19.92 -24.75
CA GLY A 43 11.09 20.57 -24.70
C GLY A 43 12.26 19.60 -24.57
N GLY A 44 11.99 18.30 -24.39
CA GLY A 44 12.96 17.22 -24.27
C GLY A 44 13.60 17.08 -22.89
N HIS A 45 13.02 17.69 -21.86
CA HIS A 45 13.46 17.47 -20.47
C HIS A 45 12.93 16.14 -19.96
N VAL A 46 13.78 15.43 -19.20
CA VAL A 46 13.40 14.18 -18.53
C VAL A 46 12.97 14.52 -17.13
N ALA A 47 11.72 14.22 -16.78
CA ALA A 47 11.25 14.30 -15.40
C ALA A 47 11.72 13.06 -14.64
N LEU A 48 12.31 13.29 -13.47
CA LEU A 48 12.74 12.23 -12.57
C LEU A 48 11.77 12.15 -11.40
N GLY A 49 11.29 10.94 -11.14
CA GLY A 49 10.53 10.64 -9.94
C GLY A 49 11.27 9.57 -9.15
N ARG A 50 10.89 9.39 -7.88
CA ARG A 50 11.37 8.26 -7.11
C ARG A 50 10.41 7.10 -7.36
N SER A 51 10.94 5.93 -7.74
CA SER A 51 10.13 4.72 -7.79
C SER A 51 9.57 4.44 -6.39
N SER A 52 8.24 4.36 -6.30
CA SER A 52 7.60 3.90 -5.08
C SER A 52 7.98 2.44 -4.85
N CYS A 53 8.43 2.10 -3.65
CA CYS A 53 8.70 0.70 -3.34
C CYS A 53 7.46 -0.04 -2.87
N ASP A 54 6.37 0.69 -2.54
CA ASP A 54 5.10 0.17 -2.04
C ASP A 54 5.28 -0.97 -1.03
N THR A 55 6.27 -0.82 -0.16
CA THR A 55 6.54 -1.79 0.91
C THR A 55 5.98 -1.27 2.21
N ARG A 56 5.31 -2.13 2.97
CA ARG A 56 4.71 -1.78 4.26
C ARG A 56 5.62 -1.10 5.28
N TYR A 57 6.94 -1.32 5.23
CA TYR A 57 7.88 -0.74 6.20
C TYR A 57 8.41 0.63 5.79
N CYS A 58 8.28 0.99 4.52
CA CYS A 58 8.86 2.23 4.02
C CYS A 58 8.06 3.41 4.56
N PRO A 59 8.69 4.36 5.28
CA PRO A 59 7.98 5.52 5.81
C PRO A 59 7.38 6.40 4.70
N ASP A 60 7.97 6.36 3.51
CA ASP A 60 7.61 7.25 2.40
C ASP A 60 6.52 6.63 1.49
N HIS A 61 6.41 5.30 1.43
CA HIS A 61 5.64 4.61 0.38
C HIS A 61 4.73 3.50 0.90
N TYR A 62 4.60 3.29 2.21
CA TYR A 62 3.72 2.25 2.75
C TYR A 62 2.24 2.45 2.36
N LEU A 63 1.83 3.68 2.00
CA LEU A 63 0.46 3.94 1.55
C LEU A 63 0.10 3.26 0.24
N GLY A 64 1.06 3.03 -0.67
CA GLY A 64 0.77 2.20 -1.86
C GLY A 64 0.51 0.75 -1.49
N TRP A 65 1.24 0.19 -0.51
CA TRP A 65 0.93 -1.12 0.05
C TRP A 65 -0.44 -1.19 0.75
N VAL A 66 -0.84 -0.10 1.42
CA VAL A 66 -2.18 0.02 2.01
C VAL A 66 -3.23 0.04 0.90
N ARG A 67 -3.05 0.89 -0.11
CA ARG A 67 -3.93 1.06 -1.27
C ARG A 67 -4.17 -0.26 -1.99
N ASP A 68 -3.11 -0.89 -2.47
CA ASP A 68 -3.23 -2.10 -3.29
C ASP A 68 -3.85 -3.25 -2.48
N GLY A 69 -3.49 -3.34 -1.20
CA GLY A 69 -4.05 -4.30 -0.27
C GLY A 69 -5.51 -4.05 0.09
N ALA A 70 -5.93 -2.79 0.20
CA ALA A 70 -7.32 -2.42 0.43
C ALA A 70 -8.16 -2.66 -0.83
N ALA A 71 -7.68 -2.29 -2.01
CA ALA A 71 -8.36 -2.54 -3.29
C ALA A 71 -8.59 -4.04 -3.51
N SER A 72 -7.56 -4.87 -3.28
CA SER A 72 -7.69 -6.33 -3.35
C SER A 72 -8.70 -6.87 -2.33
N ALA A 73 -8.71 -6.35 -1.10
CA ALA A 73 -9.66 -6.77 -0.07
C ALA A 73 -11.10 -6.39 -0.43
N VAL A 74 -11.32 -5.14 -0.86
CA VAL A 74 -12.63 -4.63 -1.28
C VAL A 74 -13.16 -5.42 -2.47
N ALA A 75 -12.35 -5.65 -3.50
CA ALA A 75 -12.77 -6.40 -4.68
C ALA A 75 -13.26 -7.80 -4.30
N ARG A 76 -12.48 -8.54 -3.51
CA ARG A 76 -12.83 -9.91 -3.12
C ARG A 76 -14.06 -9.97 -2.20
N LEU A 77 -14.17 -9.05 -1.24
CA LEU A 77 -15.34 -8.96 -0.36
C LEU A 77 -16.59 -8.57 -1.14
N ALA A 78 -16.48 -7.62 -2.08
CA ALA A 78 -17.56 -7.24 -2.98
C ALA A 78 -18.01 -8.42 -3.86
N ALA A 79 -17.07 -9.16 -4.44
CA ALA A 79 -17.37 -10.35 -5.23
C ALA A 79 -18.09 -11.42 -4.41
N TYR A 80 -17.62 -11.70 -3.20
CA TYR A 80 -18.29 -12.66 -2.31
C TYR A 80 -19.71 -12.19 -1.94
N ARG A 81 -19.89 -10.89 -1.69
CA ARG A 81 -21.22 -10.30 -1.42
C ARG A 81 -22.11 -10.30 -2.66
N GLU A 82 -21.58 -10.19 -3.87
CA GLU A 82 -22.39 -10.26 -5.08
C GLU A 82 -22.90 -11.68 -5.33
N ASN A 83 -22.05 -12.69 -5.12
CA ASN A 83 -22.41 -14.11 -5.26
C ASN A 83 -23.41 -14.60 -4.19
N ALA A 84 -23.48 -13.92 -3.04
CA ALA A 84 -24.38 -14.30 -1.96
C ALA A 84 -25.81 -13.76 -2.15
N GLU A 85 -26.82 -14.44 -1.59
CA GLU A 85 -28.21 -13.97 -1.61
C GLU A 85 -28.66 -13.41 -0.25
N GLY A 86 -29.63 -12.48 -0.26
CA GLY A 86 -30.31 -11.98 0.94
C GLY A 86 -29.37 -11.49 2.04
N TRP A 87 -29.57 -12.01 3.26
CA TRP A 87 -28.71 -11.69 4.41
C TRP A 87 -27.29 -12.25 4.29
N GLY A 88 -27.04 -13.16 3.36
CA GLY A 88 -25.70 -13.62 3.02
C GLY A 88 -24.78 -12.51 2.50
N LYS A 89 -25.35 -11.40 1.98
CA LYS A 89 -24.60 -10.19 1.58
C LYS A 89 -24.16 -9.32 2.77
N ARG A 90 -24.65 -9.60 3.99
CA ARG A 90 -24.33 -8.81 5.19
C ARG A 90 -22.86 -8.98 5.53
N LEU A 91 -22.15 -7.85 5.64
CA LEU A 91 -20.75 -7.79 6.05
C LEU A 91 -20.65 -7.04 7.37
N LEU A 92 -19.84 -7.55 8.29
CA LEU A 92 -19.55 -6.93 9.59
C LEU A 92 -18.08 -6.58 9.71
N HIS A 93 -17.79 -5.51 10.42
CA HIS A 93 -16.48 -5.24 10.97
C HIS A 93 -16.46 -5.78 12.40
N LEU A 94 -15.79 -6.91 12.61
CA LEU A 94 -15.62 -7.54 13.91
C LEU A 94 -14.21 -7.30 14.46
N VAL A 95 -14.08 -7.36 15.78
CA VAL A 95 -12.79 -7.42 16.46
C VAL A 95 -12.79 -8.58 17.44
N ALA A 96 -11.82 -9.48 17.32
CA ALA A 96 -11.53 -10.50 18.32
C ALA A 96 -10.29 -10.08 19.13
N SER A 97 -10.41 -10.06 20.45
CA SER A 97 -9.31 -9.76 21.37
C SER A 97 -9.14 -10.94 22.34
N PRO A 98 -7.92 -11.48 22.50
CA PRO A 98 -7.66 -12.42 23.58
C PRO A 98 -7.70 -11.67 24.92
N GLU A 99 -7.96 -12.38 26.01
CA GLU A 99 -7.83 -11.83 27.37
C GLU A 99 -6.36 -11.55 27.75
N ALA A 100 -5.42 -12.21 27.08
CA ALA A 100 -3.99 -11.97 27.25
C ALA A 100 -3.55 -10.66 26.57
N ASP A 101 -2.98 -9.75 27.36
CA ASP A 101 -2.48 -8.44 26.94
C ASP A 101 -1.01 -8.47 26.49
N ARG A 102 -0.20 -9.38 27.05
CA ARG A 102 1.23 -9.52 26.77
C ARG A 102 1.57 -10.90 26.22
N VAL A 103 2.09 -10.92 25.00
CA VAL A 103 2.48 -12.15 24.30
C VAL A 103 3.79 -11.96 23.54
N SER A 104 4.51 -13.06 23.31
CA SER A 104 5.65 -13.07 22.40
C SER A 104 5.21 -12.83 20.94
N ALA A 105 6.14 -12.45 20.06
CA ALA A 105 5.85 -12.26 18.62
C ALA A 105 5.30 -13.53 17.97
N ASP A 106 5.88 -14.69 18.26
CA ASP A 106 5.38 -15.97 17.73
C ASP A 106 3.98 -16.29 18.25
N ARG A 107 3.70 -16.04 19.54
CA ARG A 107 2.37 -16.26 20.09
C ARG A 107 1.36 -15.31 19.45
N PHE A 108 1.69 -14.03 19.27
CA PHE A 108 0.89 -13.07 18.52
C PHE A 108 0.50 -13.62 17.14
N TRP A 109 1.46 -14.05 16.33
CA TRP A 109 1.10 -14.58 14.99
C TRP A 109 0.31 -15.89 15.04
N SER A 110 0.57 -16.76 16.02
CA SER A 110 -0.17 -18.02 16.18
C SER A 110 -1.63 -17.81 16.59
N MET A 111 -1.90 -16.80 17.43
CA MET A 111 -3.24 -16.46 17.92
C MET A 111 -4.18 -15.97 16.82
N ARG A 112 -3.67 -15.63 15.63
CA ARG A 112 -4.51 -15.26 14.49
C ARG A 112 -5.47 -16.38 14.08
N SER A 113 -5.04 -17.64 14.14
CA SER A 113 -5.92 -18.77 13.81
C SER A 113 -6.98 -18.96 14.91
N ASP A 114 -6.56 -18.91 16.17
CA ASP A 114 -7.46 -18.92 17.33
C ASP A 114 -8.53 -17.81 17.22
N ALA A 115 -8.13 -16.61 16.76
CA ALA A 115 -9.04 -15.48 16.53
C ALA A 115 -10.02 -15.74 15.38
N GLN A 116 -9.60 -16.43 14.32
CA GLN A 116 -10.48 -16.84 13.21
C GLN A 116 -11.53 -17.83 13.71
N ASP A 117 -11.13 -18.83 14.49
CA ASP A 117 -12.04 -19.79 15.10
C ASP A 117 -13.05 -19.09 16.02
N ALA A 118 -12.60 -18.13 16.83
CA ALA A 118 -13.46 -17.36 17.72
C ALA A 118 -14.52 -16.53 16.97
N VAL A 119 -14.16 -15.88 15.85
CA VAL A 119 -15.17 -15.14 15.06
C VAL A 119 -16.08 -16.07 14.27
N GLN A 120 -15.62 -17.25 13.86
CA GLN A 120 -16.47 -18.26 13.22
C GLN A 120 -17.50 -18.82 14.20
N ALA A 121 -17.09 -19.09 15.44
CA ALA A 121 -18.01 -19.46 16.52
C ALA A 121 -19.08 -18.39 16.76
N ALA A 122 -18.73 -17.10 16.61
CA ALA A 122 -19.66 -15.98 16.70
C ALA A 122 -20.56 -15.79 15.44
N GLY A 123 -20.43 -16.64 14.42
CA GLY A 123 -21.29 -16.63 13.22
C GLY A 123 -20.62 -16.14 11.93
N ALA A 124 -19.34 -15.75 11.95
CA ALA A 124 -18.63 -15.39 10.73
C ALA A 124 -18.40 -16.62 9.83
N ARG A 125 -18.66 -16.50 8.53
CA ARG A 125 -18.42 -17.61 7.58
C ARG A 125 -16.99 -17.65 7.04
N GLY A 126 -16.21 -16.62 7.31
CA GLY A 126 -14.89 -16.40 6.75
C GLY A 126 -14.60 -14.90 6.70
N GLY A 127 -13.65 -14.50 5.85
CA GLY A 127 -13.43 -13.09 5.55
C GLY A 127 -11.97 -12.69 5.55
N TYR A 128 -11.75 -11.41 5.80
CA TYR A 128 -10.45 -10.76 5.76
C TYR A 128 -9.98 -10.40 7.18
N CYS A 129 -9.00 -11.14 7.70
CA CYS A 129 -8.42 -10.96 9.03
C CYS A 129 -7.19 -10.05 8.94
N ILE A 130 -7.11 -9.02 9.77
CA ILE A 130 -5.98 -8.09 9.87
C ILE A 130 -5.49 -8.12 11.32
N ALA A 131 -4.23 -8.47 11.53
CA ALA A 131 -3.65 -8.55 12.87
C ALA A 131 -3.20 -7.15 13.32
N HIS A 132 -3.57 -6.77 14.54
CA HIS A 132 -3.24 -5.48 15.15
C HIS A 132 -2.48 -5.69 16.46
N PRO A 133 -1.22 -5.23 16.56
CA PRO A 133 -0.39 -5.46 17.73
C PRO A 133 -0.62 -4.44 18.85
N TYR A 134 -1.14 -3.25 18.53
CA TYR A 134 -1.14 -2.14 19.47
C TYR A 134 -2.52 -1.49 19.60
N ARG A 135 -2.84 -1.03 20.81
CA ARG A 135 -3.88 -0.04 21.07
C ARG A 135 -3.24 1.33 21.28
N THR A 136 -4.06 2.38 21.22
CA THR A 136 -3.62 3.73 21.59
C THR A 136 -3.46 3.80 23.11
N SER A 137 -2.42 4.46 23.59
CA SER A 137 -2.24 4.68 25.03
C SER A 137 -3.21 5.75 25.56
N ASP A 138 -3.44 5.78 26.87
CA ASP A 138 -4.26 6.83 27.51
C ASP A 138 -3.77 8.25 27.18
N ALA A 139 -2.45 8.45 27.12
CA ALA A 139 -1.84 9.73 26.76
C ALA A 139 -2.14 10.12 25.31
N ALA A 140 -2.13 9.14 24.40
CA ALA A 140 -2.48 9.35 22.99
C ALA A 140 -3.97 9.65 22.80
N ASP A 141 -4.83 8.96 23.55
CA ASP A 141 -6.28 9.19 23.56
C ASP A 141 -6.63 10.58 24.13
N GLU A 142 -5.94 11.03 25.18
CA GLU A 142 -6.08 12.40 25.70
C GLU A 142 -5.66 13.43 24.65
N LEU A 143 -4.47 13.26 24.06
CA LEU A 143 -3.94 14.19 23.05
C LEU A 143 -4.91 14.36 21.87
N PHE A 144 -5.47 13.25 21.37
CA PHE A 144 -6.47 13.29 20.32
C PHE A 144 -7.75 14.02 20.77
N ARG A 145 -8.24 13.73 21.98
CA ARG A 145 -9.45 14.34 22.52
C ARG A 145 -9.30 15.85 22.68
N THR A 146 -8.16 16.32 23.20
CA THR A 146 -7.83 17.75 23.30
C THR A 146 -7.81 18.41 21.94
N ALA A 147 -7.13 17.81 20.94
CA ALA A 147 -7.05 18.37 19.59
C ALA A 147 -8.43 18.52 18.93
N VAL A 148 -9.35 17.58 19.16
CA VAL A 148 -10.74 17.66 18.69
C VAL A 148 -11.52 18.74 19.44
N GLN A 149 -11.40 18.82 20.77
CA GLN A 149 -12.11 19.80 21.60
C GLN A 149 -11.70 21.25 21.30
N GLU A 150 -10.43 21.48 20.98
CA GLU A 150 -9.90 22.80 20.63
C GLU A 150 -10.23 23.21 19.18
N GLY A 151 -10.85 22.33 18.38
CA GLY A 151 -11.18 22.60 16.98
C GLY A 151 -9.99 22.53 16.03
N ASN A 152 -8.84 22.02 16.50
CA ASN A 152 -7.63 21.84 15.70
C ASN A 152 -7.72 20.60 14.77
N LEU A 153 -8.67 19.71 15.03
CA LEU A 153 -8.85 18.45 14.29
C LEU A 153 -10.32 18.03 14.23
N SER A 154 -10.78 17.55 13.07
CA SER A 154 -12.07 16.85 12.99
C SER A 154 -11.97 15.48 13.67
N ALA A 155 -13.00 15.12 14.47
CA ALA A 155 -13.12 13.78 15.07
C ALA A 155 -13.11 12.66 14.02
N GLU A 156 -13.58 12.95 12.80
CA GLU A 156 -13.63 12.03 11.67
C GLU A 156 -12.24 11.64 11.16
N THR A 157 -11.19 12.42 11.49
CA THR A 157 -9.80 12.10 11.11
C THR A 157 -9.39 10.71 11.63
N GLY A 158 -9.92 10.31 12.78
CA GLY A 158 -9.55 9.07 13.46
C GLY A 158 -8.22 9.16 14.20
N ARG A 159 -8.13 8.38 15.29
CA ARG A 159 -6.99 8.43 16.22
C ARG A 159 -5.67 8.02 15.56
N TRP A 160 -5.67 6.91 14.82
CA TRP A 160 -4.44 6.41 14.17
C TRP A 160 -3.89 7.37 13.12
N THR A 161 -4.76 8.01 12.34
CA THR A 161 -4.37 9.05 11.36
C THR A 161 -3.76 10.25 12.06
N PHE A 162 -4.35 10.71 13.17
CA PHE A 162 -3.80 11.80 13.98
C PHE A 162 -2.40 11.46 14.52
N LEU A 163 -2.26 10.28 15.14
CA LEU A 163 -0.97 9.83 15.67
C LEU A 163 0.08 9.65 14.58
N ARG A 164 -0.32 9.28 13.36
CA ARG A 164 0.57 9.27 12.19
C ARG A 164 1.06 10.66 11.81
N ARG A 165 0.18 11.65 11.76
CA ARG A 165 0.59 13.04 11.49
C ARG A 165 1.57 13.54 12.56
N PHE A 166 1.41 13.10 13.80
CA PHE A 166 2.28 13.49 14.92
C PHE A 166 3.64 12.76 14.96
N ALA A 167 3.63 11.43 14.85
CA ALA A 167 4.82 10.59 15.04
C ALA A 167 5.56 10.29 13.72
N GLY A 168 4.90 10.39 12.56
CA GLY A 168 5.49 10.03 11.27
C GLY A 168 6.04 8.60 11.26
N GLY A 169 7.23 8.42 10.67
CA GLY A 169 7.96 7.14 10.65
C GLY A 169 8.84 6.88 11.88
N ASP A 170 8.78 7.72 12.91
CA ASP A 170 9.64 7.63 14.11
C ASP A 170 9.07 6.61 15.11
N TRP A 171 9.69 5.43 15.20
CA TRP A 171 9.22 4.34 16.07
C TRP A 171 9.29 4.68 17.56
N GLU A 172 10.27 5.49 18.00
CA GLU A 172 10.41 5.83 19.43
C GLU A 172 9.22 6.67 19.89
N LYS A 173 8.74 7.60 19.04
CA LYS A 173 7.49 8.33 19.29
C LYS A 173 6.27 7.42 19.29
N TRP A 174 6.24 6.39 18.44
CA TRP A 174 5.13 5.43 18.45
C TRP A 174 5.07 4.65 19.76
N GLN A 175 6.21 4.25 20.30
CA GLN A 175 6.29 3.51 21.56
C GLN A 175 5.72 4.29 22.75
N SER A 176 5.76 5.62 22.76
CA SER A 176 5.12 6.42 23.81
C SER A 176 3.60 6.62 23.61
N MET A 177 3.11 6.44 22.38
CA MET A 177 1.71 6.69 22.01
C MET A 177 0.88 5.41 21.89
N THR A 178 1.50 4.24 22.10
CA THR A 178 0.86 2.95 21.93
C THR A 178 1.17 2.00 23.09
N GLU A 179 0.28 1.06 23.29
CA GLU A 179 0.42 -0.03 24.25
C GLU A 179 0.15 -1.36 23.56
N ALA A 180 0.81 -2.44 23.99
CA ALA A 180 0.42 -3.76 23.50
C ALA A 180 -1.00 -4.06 23.92
N GLY A 181 -1.75 -4.50 22.93
CA GLY A 181 -3.09 -5.01 23.13
C GLY A 181 -3.40 -5.78 21.86
N PRO A 182 -2.91 -7.02 21.73
CA PRO A 182 -3.09 -7.79 20.51
C PRO A 182 -4.59 -7.94 20.24
N HIS A 183 -5.01 -7.67 19.02
CA HIS A 183 -6.38 -7.85 18.58
C HIS A 183 -6.41 -8.08 17.07
N TYR A 184 -7.50 -8.65 16.59
CA TYR A 184 -7.63 -9.05 15.19
C TYR A 184 -8.92 -8.48 14.66
N HIS A 185 -8.80 -7.67 13.62
CA HIS A 185 -9.94 -7.10 12.92
C HIS A 185 -10.37 -8.03 11.80
N PHE A 186 -11.69 -8.14 11.61
CA PHE A 186 -12.27 -8.97 10.57
C PHE A 186 -13.27 -8.15 9.78
N LEU A 187 -13.15 -8.23 8.45
CA LEU A 187 -14.22 -7.87 7.52
C LEU A 187 -14.85 -9.18 7.07
N ALA A 188 -15.99 -9.53 7.67
CA ALA A 188 -16.51 -10.90 7.62
C ALA A 188 -18.00 -10.94 7.23
N PRO A 189 -18.39 -11.79 6.26
CA PRO A 189 -19.79 -12.06 5.99
C PRO A 189 -20.40 -12.82 7.17
N CYS A 190 -21.50 -12.30 7.71
CA CYS A 190 -22.12 -12.79 8.93
C CYS A 190 -23.61 -12.46 8.87
N GLU A 191 -24.45 -13.49 8.79
CA GLU A 191 -25.91 -13.35 8.75
C GLU A 191 -26.43 -13.05 10.16
N ASP A 192 -26.17 -13.99 11.07
CA ASP A 192 -26.45 -13.87 12.50
C ASP A 192 -25.13 -13.79 13.26
N PHE A 193 -25.05 -12.84 14.20
CA PHE A 193 -23.87 -12.62 15.03
C PHE A 193 -24.22 -12.90 16.49
N ASP A 194 -23.55 -13.88 17.09
CA ASP A 194 -23.77 -14.31 18.47
C ASP A 194 -22.46 -14.19 19.28
N PRO A 195 -22.29 -13.11 20.06
CA PRO A 195 -21.09 -12.94 20.89
C PRO A 195 -21.02 -13.92 22.07
N ASP A 196 -22.12 -14.57 22.44
CA ASP A 196 -22.16 -15.52 23.57
C ASP A 196 -21.68 -16.92 23.16
N ALA A 197 -21.58 -17.20 21.86
CA ALA A 197 -21.03 -18.44 21.31
C ALA A 197 -19.49 -18.47 21.25
N VAL A 198 -18.83 -17.37 21.63
CA VAL A 198 -17.37 -17.22 21.58
C VAL A 198 -16.70 -18.10 22.64
N PRO A 199 -15.59 -18.80 22.32
CA PRO A 199 -14.86 -19.62 23.28
C PRO A 199 -14.22 -18.78 24.41
N ASP A 200 -14.07 -19.41 25.58
CA ASP A 200 -13.39 -18.82 26.73
C ASP A 200 -11.99 -18.27 26.37
N GLY A 201 -11.62 -17.15 26.98
CA GLY A 201 -10.34 -16.47 26.73
C GLY A 201 -10.35 -15.52 25.53
N TRP A 202 -11.48 -15.38 24.84
CA TRP A 202 -11.68 -14.45 23.73
C TRP A 202 -12.90 -13.55 23.93
N VAL A 203 -12.78 -12.32 23.44
CA VAL A 203 -13.88 -11.38 23.34
C VAL A 203 -14.04 -10.98 21.89
N VAL A 204 -15.19 -11.30 21.29
CA VAL A 204 -15.54 -10.86 19.92
C VAL A 204 -16.61 -9.78 19.99
N LYS A 205 -16.37 -8.66 19.30
CA LYS A 205 -17.30 -7.53 19.24
C LYS A 205 -17.61 -7.16 17.80
N ASN A 206 -18.87 -6.87 17.53
CA ASN A 206 -19.29 -6.16 16.31
C ASN A 206 -19.02 -4.67 16.49
N VAL A 207 -18.07 -4.12 15.72
CA VAL A 207 -17.76 -2.69 15.72
C VAL A 207 -18.84 -1.94 14.94
N ARG A 208 -19.20 -2.45 13.77
CA ARG A 208 -20.27 -1.93 12.92
C ARG A 208 -20.68 -2.93 11.84
N SER A 209 -21.89 -2.75 11.33
CA SER A 209 -22.31 -3.36 10.07
C SER A 209 -21.94 -2.43 8.91
N PHE A 210 -21.59 -3.00 7.76
CA PHE A 210 -21.44 -2.25 6.52
C PHE A 210 -22.80 -1.98 5.87
N SER A 211 -22.87 -0.94 5.04
CA SER A 211 -24.05 -0.67 4.21
C SER A 211 -24.43 -1.90 3.36
N ARG A 212 -25.73 -2.01 3.03
CA ARG A 212 -26.24 -3.06 2.13
C ARG A 212 -25.43 -3.02 0.83
N PHE A 213 -25.04 -4.19 0.33
CA PHE A 213 -24.27 -4.26 -0.91
C PHE A 213 -25.17 -4.10 -2.13
N GLU A 214 -24.82 -3.17 -2.99
CA GLU A 214 -25.36 -3.08 -4.34
C GLU A 214 -24.19 -2.85 -5.31
N LYS A 215 -23.98 -3.74 -6.29
CA LYS A 215 -22.78 -3.71 -7.15
C LYS A 215 -22.60 -2.43 -7.98
N ARG A 216 -23.68 -1.68 -8.19
CA ARG A 216 -23.67 -0.41 -8.95
C ARG A 216 -23.56 0.82 -8.06
N ASP A 217 -23.61 0.63 -6.75
CA ASP A 217 -23.56 1.69 -5.76
C ASP A 217 -22.13 1.83 -5.22
N MET A 218 -21.50 2.96 -5.49
CA MET A 218 -20.14 3.23 -5.02
C MET A 218 -20.04 3.33 -3.50
N GLU A 219 -21.10 3.78 -2.81
CA GLU A 219 -21.09 3.91 -1.35
C GLU A 219 -20.82 2.54 -0.69
N SER A 220 -21.36 1.46 -1.28
CA SER A 220 -21.12 0.08 -0.85
C SER A 220 -19.64 -0.31 -0.89
N PHE A 221 -18.89 0.15 -1.89
CA PHE A 221 -17.45 -0.12 -2.04
C PHE A 221 -16.61 0.80 -1.15
N GLU A 222 -16.94 2.10 -1.13
CA GLU A 222 -16.27 3.10 -0.32
C GLU A 222 -16.33 2.78 1.18
N ASP A 223 -17.46 2.25 1.65
CA ASP A 223 -17.59 1.86 3.05
C ASP A 223 -16.60 0.74 3.44
N MET A 224 -16.45 -0.26 2.56
CA MET A 224 -15.43 -1.32 2.71
C MET A 224 -14.02 -0.77 2.56
N ALA A 225 -13.79 0.13 1.60
CA ALA A 225 -12.51 0.76 1.33
C ALA A 225 -12.00 1.56 2.53
N ARG A 226 -12.85 2.41 3.13
CA ARG A 226 -12.50 3.17 4.34
C ARG A 226 -12.06 2.26 5.48
N ALA A 227 -12.78 1.16 5.71
CA ALA A 227 -12.41 0.20 6.76
C ALA A 227 -11.09 -0.52 6.42
N ALA A 228 -10.98 -1.12 5.23
CA ALA A 228 -9.79 -1.88 4.84
C ALA A 228 -8.54 -0.99 4.83
N TRP A 229 -8.66 0.24 4.30
CA TRP A 229 -7.60 1.24 4.32
C TRP A 229 -7.19 1.58 5.74
N TYR A 230 -8.14 2.07 6.55
CA TYR A 230 -7.86 2.51 7.93
C TYR A 230 -7.18 1.40 8.71
N LEU A 231 -7.72 0.18 8.69
CA LEU A 231 -7.17 -0.95 9.43
C LEU A 231 -5.76 -1.35 8.95
N ARG A 232 -5.49 -1.30 7.65
CA ARG A 232 -4.14 -1.60 7.13
C ARG A 232 -3.11 -0.53 7.49
N THR A 233 -3.48 0.73 7.74
CA THR A 233 -2.50 1.77 8.14
C THR A 233 -1.78 1.48 9.46
N HIS A 234 -2.39 0.68 10.34
CA HIS A 234 -1.86 0.37 11.67
C HIS A 234 -1.88 -1.13 12.02
N GLY A 235 -2.02 -2.00 11.02
CA GLY A 235 -1.87 -3.45 11.19
C GLY A 235 -0.43 -3.84 11.58
N ALA A 236 -0.20 -5.12 11.88
CA ALA A 236 1.11 -5.63 12.24
C ALA A 236 2.07 -5.67 11.06
N ALA A 237 3.30 -5.18 11.25
CA ALA A 237 4.38 -5.23 10.27
C ALA A 237 5.62 -5.92 10.87
N GLU A 238 5.92 -7.14 10.41
CA GLU A 238 7.12 -7.92 10.75
C GLU A 238 7.63 -8.62 9.50
N GLU A 239 8.95 -8.65 9.26
CA GLU A 239 9.56 -9.26 8.06
C GLU A 239 9.05 -10.69 7.82
N PHE A 240 8.75 -11.03 6.56
CA PHE A 240 8.25 -12.35 6.14
C PHE A 240 6.89 -12.81 6.70
N ARG A 241 6.24 -12.06 7.61
CA ARG A 241 4.89 -12.36 8.10
C ARG A 241 3.83 -11.62 7.28
N GLN A 242 2.63 -12.18 7.10
CA GLN A 242 1.53 -11.46 6.42
C GLN A 242 0.69 -10.68 7.44
N THR A 243 0.51 -9.38 7.22
CA THR A 243 -0.31 -8.51 8.08
C THR A 243 -1.78 -8.94 8.10
N ALA A 244 -2.25 -9.44 6.97
CA ALA A 244 -3.62 -9.85 6.79
C ALA A 244 -3.73 -11.17 6.03
N THR A 245 -4.78 -11.93 6.31
CA THR A 245 -5.04 -13.24 5.70
C THR A 245 -6.53 -13.43 5.45
N TRP A 246 -6.83 -14.21 4.42
CA TRP A 246 -8.18 -14.71 4.18
C TRP A 246 -8.44 -15.97 5.02
N PHE A 247 -9.70 -16.28 5.29
CA PHE A 247 -10.12 -17.52 5.97
C PHE A 247 -11.58 -17.86 5.64
N GLY A 248 -11.99 -19.09 5.99
CA GLY A 248 -13.34 -19.61 5.78
C GLY A 248 -13.77 -19.60 4.32
N ASP A 249 -15.05 -19.32 4.08
CA ASP A 249 -15.67 -19.36 2.74
C ASP A 249 -15.07 -18.31 1.78
N VAL A 250 -14.49 -17.22 2.31
CA VAL A 250 -13.89 -16.16 1.49
C VAL A 250 -12.43 -16.48 1.10
N HIS A 251 -11.85 -17.56 1.63
CA HIS A 251 -10.46 -17.95 1.36
C HIS A 251 -10.21 -18.24 -0.14
N PRO A 252 -9.03 -17.89 -0.71
CA PRO A 252 -8.68 -18.19 -2.11
C PRO A 252 -8.81 -19.64 -2.56
N ALA A 253 -8.69 -20.58 -1.63
CA ALA A 253 -8.89 -22.01 -1.92
C ALA A 253 -10.37 -22.45 -1.90
N SER A 254 -11.28 -21.61 -1.40
CA SER A 254 -12.70 -21.92 -1.22
C SER A 254 -13.60 -21.12 -2.16
N PHE A 255 -13.14 -19.96 -2.64
CA PHE A 255 -13.91 -19.04 -3.46
C PHE A 255 -13.01 -18.47 -4.56
N ASP A 256 -13.43 -18.56 -5.81
CA ASP A 256 -12.76 -17.88 -6.93
C ASP A 256 -13.74 -16.89 -7.57
N PRO A 257 -13.52 -15.56 -7.42
CA PRO A 257 -14.38 -14.55 -8.03
C PRO A 257 -14.57 -14.73 -9.54
N GLU A 258 -13.54 -15.17 -10.26
CA GLU A 258 -13.60 -15.30 -11.72
C GLU A 258 -14.46 -16.50 -12.13
N GLU A 259 -14.40 -17.61 -11.40
CA GLU A 259 -15.24 -18.80 -11.65
C GLU A 259 -16.71 -18.55 -11.25
N GLU A 260 -16.93 -17.85 -10.13
CA GLU A 260 -18.27 -17.67 -9.55
C GLU A 260 -19.08 -16.56 -10.25
N LEU A 261 -18.43 -15.48 -10.68
CA LEU A 261 -19.12 -14.33 -11.31
C LEU A 261 -18.87 -14.23 -12.83
N GLY A 262 -17.81 -14.87 -13.33
CA GLY A 262 -17.32 -14.67 -14.68
C GLY A 262 -16.46 -13.40 -14.83
N ALA A 263 -15.57 -13.41 -15.82
CA ALA A 263 -14.57 -12.36 -16.03
C ALA A 263 -15.15 -10.93 -16.12
N VAL A 264 -16.24 -10.73 -16.86
CA VAL A 264 -16.80 -9.37 -17.06
C VAL A 264 -17.31 -8.76 -15.74
N GLU A 265 -17.96 -9.55 -14.90
CA GLU A 265 -18.48 -9.07 -13.62
C GLU A 265 -17.35 -8.88 -12.61
N TRP A 266 -16.36 -9.79 -12.63
CA TRP A 266 -15.17 -9.66 -11.81
C TRP A 266 -14.36 -8.40 -12.15
N ASP A 267 -14.10 -8.13 -13.43
CA ASP A 267 -13.39 -6.94 -13.90
C ASP A 267 -14.10 -5.65 -13.42
N CYS A 268 -15.43 -5.60 -13.56
CA CYS A 268 -16.23 -4.47 -13.09
C CYS A 268 -16.09 -4.24 -11.57
N ILE A 269 -16.09 -5.31 -10.78
CA ILE A 269 -15.89 -5.22 -9.32
C ILE A 269 -14.46 -4.76 -8.99
N GLN A 270 -13.46 -5.23 -9.72
CA GLN A 270 -12.07 -4.79 -9.54
C GLN A 270 -11.91 -3.30 -9.86
N GLU A 271 -12.48 -2.81 -10.96
CA GLU A 271 -12.49 -1.39 -11.33
C GLU A 271 -13.13 -0.54 -10.24
N ARG A 272 -14.32 -0.94 -9.74
CA ARG A 272 -15.04 -0.24 -8.67
C ARG A 272 -14.29 -0.24 -7.35
N ALA A 273 -13.65 -1.36 -7.01
CA ALA A 273 -12.81 -1.44 -5.81
C ALA A 273 -11.56 -0.57 -5.91
N ALA A 274 -10.94 -0.51 -7.09
CA ALA A 274 -9.81 0.39 -7.36
C ALA A 274 -10.23 1.86 -7.30
N GLU A 275 -11.39 2.21 -7.88
CA GLU A 275 -11.98 3.54 -7.83
C GLU A 275 -12.24 3.96 -6.37
N ALA A 276 -12.95 3.13 -5.58
CA ALA A 276 -13.29 3.42 -4.19
C ALA A 276 -12.08 3.59 -3.25
N VAL A 277 -10.94 2.97 -3.58
CA VAL A 277 -9.69 3.07 -2.81
C VAL A 277 -8.75 4.16 -3.37
N GLY A 278 -8.88 4.46 -4.67
CA GLY A 278 -8.06 5.41 -5.42
C GLY A 278 -8.44 6.87 -5.18
N VAL A 279 -9.60 7.16 -4.60
CA VAL A 279 -9.93 8.50 -4.10
C VAL A 279 -9.08 8.74 -2.83
N PRO A 280 -8.16 9.72 -2.81
CA PRO A 280 -7.50 10.14 -1.58
C PRO A 280 -8.55 10.38 -0.50
N MET A 281 -8.35 9.88 0.73
CA MET A 281 -9.36 10.02 1.80
C MET A 281 -9.80 11.48 2.06
N GLU A 282 -8.97 12.45 1.68
CA GLU A 282 -9.26 13.89 1.78
C GLU A 282 -10.16 14.41 0.64
N GLU A 283 -10.28 13.67 -0.47
CA GLU A 283 -11.08 13.97 -1.68
C GLU A 283 -12.38 13.16 -1.78
N MET A 284 -12.64 12.24 -0.85
CA MET A 284 -13.95 11.54 -0.71
C MET A 284 -15.07 12.46 -0.18
N ARG A 285 -14.95 13.77 -0.44
CA ARG A 285 -15.95 14.80 -0.20
C ARG A 285 -16.07 15.62 -1.47
N ASP A 286 -17.14 15.37 -2.22
CA ASP A 286 -17.66 16.12 -3.37
C ASP A 286 -16.60 16.76 -4.30
N GLY A 287 -16.15 16.05 -5.34
CA GLY A 287 -15.40 16.68 -6.44
C GLY A 287 -14.85 15.72 -7.48
N GLU A 288 -15.29 15.87 -8.73
CA GLU A 288 -14.84 15.12 -9.91
C GLU A 288 -13.32 15.30 -10.14
N GLY A 289 -12.54 14.23 -9.96
CA GLY A 289 -11.11 14.21 -10.26
C GLY A 289 -10.83 13.92 -11.73
N ALA A 290 -10.72 14.98 -12.55
CA ALA A 290 -10.07 14.90 -13.86
C ALA A 290 -8.58 14.60 -13.65
N LYS A 291 -7.99 13.75 -14.50
CA LYS A 291 -6.52 13.60 -14.57
C LYS A 291 -5.93 14.96 -14.98
N GLU A 292 -5.36 15.70 -14.03
CA GLU A 292 -4.73 16.98 -14.33
C GLU A 292 -3.56 16.79 -15.30
N GLU A 293 -3.53 17.59 -16.38
CA GLU A 293 -2.40 17.68 -17.29
C GLU A 293 -1.19 18.23 -16.51
N ARG A 294 -0.15 17.40 -16.32
CA ARG A 294 1.08 17.79 -15.63
C ARG A 294 1.97 18.60 -16.57
N THR A 295 2.55 19.69 -16.10
CA THR A 295 3.50 20.52 -16.85
C THR A 295 4.94 20.27 -16.40
N CYS A 296 5.92 20.65 -17.22
CA CYS A 296 7.34 20.53 -16.89
C CYS A 296 7.72 21.44 -15.71
N GLU A 297 8.46 20.91 -14.73
CA GLU A 297 8.88 21.67 -13.54
C GLU A 297 10.21 22.42 -13.72
N VAL A 298 10.79 22.39 -14.92
CA VAL A 298 12.06 23.08 -15.18
C VAL A 298 11.78 24.56 -15.44
N ASP A 299 12.51 25.44 -14.74
CA ASP A 299 12.45 26.89 -14.94
C ASP A 299 12.44 27.26 -16.44
N ASP A 300 11.48 28.11 -16.82
CA ASP A 300 11.21 28.55 -18.19
C ASP A 300 10.75 27.44 -19.17
N CYS A 301 10.13 26.36 -18.68
CA CYS A 301 9.51 25.34 -19.51
C CYS A 301 8.08 25.02 -19.04
N GLU A 302 7.08 25.43 -19.81
CA GLU A 302 5.65 25.21 -19.50
C GLU A 302 5.04 24.08 -20.35
N GLU A 303 5.88 23.27 -20.99
CA GLU A 303 5.45 22.18 -21.89
C GLU A 303 4.76 21.06 -21.12
N ILE A 304 3.82 20.37 -21.78
CA ILE A 304 3.10 19.22 -21.22
C ILE A 304 4.08 18.07 -20.94
N LEU A 305 3.92 17.42 -19.79
CA LEU A 305 4.64 16.22 -19.40
C LEU A 305 3.91 14.98 -19.90
N HIS A 306 4.54 14.27 -20.81
CA HIS A 306 4.09 13.00 -21.38
C HIS A 306 4.61 11.81 -20.56
N ASP A 307 3.84 10.73 -20.53
CA ASP A 307 4.24 9.48 -19.89
C ASP A 307 5.33 8.77 -20.71
N LEU A 308 6.17 7.96 -20.07
CA LEU A 308 7.29 7.31 -20.74
C LEU A 308 6.86 6.36 -21.87
N ASP A 309 5.66 5.79 -21.80
CA ASP A 309 5.15 4.88 -22.83
C ASP A 309 5.05 5.55 -24.21
N ASP A 310 4.84 6.88 -24.23
CA ASP A 310 4.79 7.67 -25.45
C ASP A 310 6.19 8.01 -26.00
N LEU A 311 7.25 7.81 -25.23
CA LEU A 311 8.60 8.28 -25.57
C LEU A 311 9.07 7.76 -26.94
N ARG A 312 8.79 6.49 -27.26
CA ARG A 312 9.18 5.89 -28.56
C ARG A 312 8.47 6.51 -29.75
N MET A 313 7.22 6.94 -29.57
CA MET A 313 6.47 7.64 -30.60
C MET A 313 7.14 8.98 -30.90
N PHE A 314 7.47 9.74 -29.84
CA PHE A 314 8.14 11.02 -29.97
C PHE A 314 9.56 10.90 -30.53
N THR A 315 10.38 9.98 -30.04
CA THR A 315 11.77 9.81 -30.53
C THR A 315 11.84 9.31 -31.97
N SER A 316 10.76 8.70 -32.48
CA SER A 316 10.63 8.33 -33.89
C SER A 316 10.32 9.53 -34.80
N ASP A 317 9.82 10.64 -34.26
CA ASP A 317 9.60 11.87 -35.01
C ASP A 317 10.93 12.63 -35.19
N ALA A 318 11.50 12.54 -36.39
CA ALA A 318 12.74 13.21 -36.75
C ALA A 318 12.64 14.75 -36.75
N SER A 319 11.44 15.33 -36.85
CA SER A 319 11.23 16.78 -36.77
C SER A 319 11.33 17.26 -35.33
N TRP A 320 10.65 16.57 -34.40
CA TRP A 320 10.75 16.83 -32.97
C TRP A 320 12.16 16.57 -32.43
N MET A 321 12.79 15.45 -32.79
CA MET A 321 14.19 15.21 -32.40
C MET A 321 15.15 16.29 -32.92
N ARG A 322 14.85 16.96 -34.04
CA ARG A 322 15.67 18.08 -34.53
C ARG A 322 15.41 19.38 -33.79
N SER A 323 14.22 19.60 -33.23
CA SER A 323 13.91 20.80 -32.44
C SER A 323 14.58 20.76 -31.05
N ILE A 324 14.88 19.57 -30.52
CA ILE A 324 15.46 19.41 -29.17
C ILE A 324 16.98 19.65 -29.15
N PRO A 325 17.49 20.42 -28.16
CA PRO A 325 18.92 20.60 -27.93
C PRO A 325 19.70 19.26 -27.80
N PRO A 326 20.92 19.14 -28.34
CA PRO A 326 21.68 17.88 -28.33
C PRO A 326 21.81 17.23 -26.95
N LYS A 327 22.06 18.01 -25.88
CA LYS A 327 22.16 17.49 -24.51
C LYS A 327 20.89 16.77 -24.05
N ARG A 328 19.72 17.31 -24.39
CA ARG A 328 18.41 16.76 -24.01
C ARG A 328 18.11 15.49 -24.80
N ARG A 329 18.43 15.47 -26.10
CA ARG A 329 18.36 14.23 -26.91
C ARG A 329 19.19 13.09 -26.35
N HIS A 330 20.42 13.36 -25.91
CA HIS A 330 21.25 12.32 -25.30
C HIS A 330 20.59 11.77 -24.02
N ARG A 331 20.04 12.64 -23.17
CA ARG A 331 19.33 12.19 -21.97
C ARG A 331 18.12 11.32 -22.31
N LEU A 332 17.29 11.72 -23.28
CA LEU A 332 16.15 10.90 -23.76
C LEU A 332 16.63 9.55 -24.30
N ARG A 333 17.73 9.52 -25.05
CA ARG A 333 18.31 8.25 -25.53
C ARG A 333 18.75 7.35 -24.38
N ALA A 334 19.35 7.90 -23.32
CA ALA A 334 19.69 7.12 -22.14
C ALA A 334 18.46 6.61 -21.38
N VAL A 335 17.35 7.35 -21.39
CA VAL A 335 16.06 6.87 -20.86
C VAL A 335 15.57 5.67 -21.65
N GLU A 336 15.63 5.69 -22.99
CA GLU A 336 15.23 4.53 -23.80
C GLU A 336 16.06 3.28 -23.47
N ILE A 337 17.38 3.46 -23.33
CA ILE A 337 18.33 2.40 -23.00
C ILE A 337 18.02 1.82 -21.61
N TRP A 338 17.75 2.68 -20.64
CA TRP A 338 17.44 2.26 -19.28
C TRP A 338 16.08 1.56 -19.20
N MET A 339 15.03 2.19 -19.71
CA MET A 339 13.65 1.79 -19.47
C MET A 339 13.16 0.67 -20.40
N PHE A 340 13.63 0.63 -21.64
CA PHE A 340 13.09 -0.31 -22.63
C PHE A 340 14.09 -1.33 -23.17
N GLU A 341 15.36 -0.95 -23.26
CA GLU A 341 16.42 -1.90 -23.67
C GLU A 341 17.00 -2.65 -22.46
N GLU A 342 16.81 -2.10 -21.25
CA GLU A 342 17.30 -2.59 -19.96
C GLU A 342 18.81 -2.92 -19.91
N SER A 343 19.58 -2.40 -20.87
CA SER A 343 20.97 -2.79 -21.08
C SER A 343 21.95 -2.01 -20.20
N GLN A 344 21.56 -0.82 -19.72
CA GLN A 344 22.32 0.01 -18.78
C GLN A 344 21.40 0.62 -17.73
N LYS A 345 21.79 0.53 -16.45
CA LYS A 345 21.05 1.13 -15.32
C LYS A 345 22.03 1.93 -14.46
N PRO A 346 21.67 3.13 -13.96
CA PRO A 346 22.56 3.91 -13.12
C PRO A 346 22.82 3.18 -11.79
N PRO A 347 24.06 3.21 -11.27
CA PRO A 347 24.37 2.68 -9.95
C PRO A 347 23.50 3.31 -8.85
N PRO A 348 23.19 2.59 -7.75
CA PRO A 348 22.38 3.13 -6.66
C PRO A 348 22.87 4.46 -6.08
N SER A 349 24.20 4.66 -6.01
CA SER A 349 24.84 5.90 -5.54
C SER A 349 24.63 7.11 -6.45
N VAL A 350 24.32 6.88 -7.73
CA VAL A 350 23.94 7.92 -8.70
C VAL A 350 22.47 8.28 -8.51
N ARG A 351 21.62 7.28 -8.31
CA ARG A 351 20.15 7.42 -8.19
C ARG A 351 19.68 8.17 -6.93
N SER A 352 20.58 8.59 -6.03
CA SER A 352 20.24 9.37 -4.85
C SER A 352 20.21 10.88 -5.07
N SER A 353 20.66 11.38 -6.23
CA SER A 353 20.76 12.81 -6.54
C SER A 353 20.34 13.08 -7.98
N GLU A 354 19.43 14.03 -8.16
CA GLU A 354 18.92 14.41 -9.48
C GLU A 354 20.04 14.89 -10.40
N ALA A 355 20.93 15.76 -9.92
CA ALA A 355 22.08 16.22 -10.70
C ALA A 355 22.93 15.03 -11.20
N LYS A 356 23.23 14.06 -10.33
CA LYS A 356 24.01 12.87 -10.69
C LYS A 356 23.29 11.99 -11.72
N VAL A 357 21.97 11.82 -11.61
CA VAL A 357 21.19 11.08 -12.60
C VAL A 357 21.15 11.81 -13.94
N GLN A 358 20.93 13.12 -13.94
CA GLN A 358 20.90 13.96 -15.14
C GLN A 358 22.25 13.96 -15.87
N ASP A 359 23.36 13.89 -15.14
CA ASP A 359 24.71 13.76 -15.69
C ASP A 359 24.96 12.35 -16.25
N TRP A 360 24.58 11.31 -15.50
CA TRP A 360 24.68 9.92 -15.96
C TRP A 360 23.87 9.67 -17.23
N LEU A 361 22.65 10.21 -17.32
CA LEU A 361 21.81 10.16 -18.51
C LEU A 361 22.49 10.84 -19.70
N LEU A 362 23.13 11.99 -19.47
CA LEU A 362 23.84 12.70 -20.53
C LEU A 362 25.06 11.91 -21.04
N GLU A 363 25.87 11.38 -20.15
CA GLU A 363 27.08 10.62 -20.48
C GLU A 363 26.73 9.31 -21.21
N THR A 364 25.81 8.54 -20.64
CA THR A 364 25.31 7.29 -21.26
C THR A 364 24.71 7.59 -22.64
N GLY A 365 23.88 8.62 -22.74
CA GLY A 365 23.27 9.03 -23.99
C GLY A 365 24.28 9.36 -25.09
N ARG A 366 25.36 10.06 -24.75
CA ARG A 366 26.46 10.38 -25.68
C ARG A 366 27.15 9.12 -26.18
N MET A 367 27.55 8.23 -25.26
CA MET A 367 28.25 6.99 -25.60
C MET A 367 27.49 6.18 -26.66
N TYR A 368 26.17 6.05 -26.48
CA TYR A 368 25.33 5.25 -27.39
C TYR A 368 24.85 6.00 -28.63
N SER A 369 24.89 7.33 -28.62
CA SER A 369 24.63 8.15 -29.83
C SER A 369 25.82 8.12 -30.79
N ASP A 370 27.05 8.02 -30.28
CA ASP A 370 28.27 8.04 -31.09
C ASP A 370 28.62 6.65 -31.69
N HIS A 371 28.26 5.56 -30.99
CA HIS A 371 28.43 4.20 -31.52
C HIS A 371 27.53 3.86 -32.72
N SER A 372 26.35 4.47 -32.82
CA SER A 372 25.46 4.38 -33.99
C SER A 372 26.11 4.94 -35.27
N LYS A 373 26.96 5.97 -35.14
CA LYS A 373 27.68 6.55 -36.29
C LYS A 373 28.87 5.70 -36.74
N GLN A 374 29.51 4.94 -35.84
CA GLN A 374 30.67 4.11 -36.19
C GLN A 374 30.29 2.79 -36.88
N THR A 375 29.12 2.22 -36.60
CA THR A 375 28.63 1.03 -37.33
C THR A 375 28.15 1.36 -38.73
N GLY A 376 27.60 2.56 -38.95
CA GLY A 376 27.23 3.04 -40.29
C GLY A 376 28.41 3.31 -41.22
N LEU A 377 29.54 3.81 -40.70
CA LEU A 377 30.73 4.09 -41.53
C LEU A 377 31.56 2.84 -41.85
N LYS A 378 31.56 1.81 -40.99
CA LYS A 378 32.24 0.53 -41.31
C LYS A 378 31.50 -0.32 -42.35
N ALA A 379 30.21 -0.07 -42.59
CA ALA A 379 29.45 -0.76 -43.63
C ALA A 379 29.76 -0.25 -45.05
N PHE A 380 30.39 0.92 -45.20
CA PHE A 380 30.74 1.50 -46.51
C PHE A 380 32.23 1.39 -46.88
N ASP A 381 33.10 0.98 -45.96
CA ASP A 381 34.53 0.73 -46.26
C ASP A 381 34.81 -0.74 -46.66
N GLN A 382 33.78 -1.56 -46.86
CA GLN A 382 33.89 -2.95 -47.35
C GLN A 382 32.96 -3.24 -48.55
N LEU A 383 32.79 -2.26 -49.45
CA LEU A 383 32.21 -2.47 -50.78
C LEU A 383 33.17 -2.06 -51.89
#